data_AF-A0A518GVH0-F1
#
_entry.id   AF-A0A518GVH0-F1
#
_cell.length_a   1.000
_cell.length_b   1.000
_cell.length_c   1.000
_cell.angle_alpha   90.00
_cell.angle_beta   90.00
_cell.angle_gamma   90.00
#
_symmetry.space_group_name_H-M   'P 1'
#
loop_
_entity.id
_entity.type
_entity.pdbx_description
1 polymer ?
#
loop_
_entity_poly.entity_id
_entity_poly.type
_entity_poly.pdbx_seq_one_letter_code
_entity_poly.pdbx_strand_id
1 'polypeptide(L)'
;MPVWHERTKQWVEDGRLVLLGVTQEQHADRCRLFAQWKEFGWPILHDPINLLKSEAVPIVRAVDEHGIVRLQGPRPETFEEDFLDNSFTDDGPPSEDDHAPGMPDADALLRSAEGSGDADAWRSAGDALAIWGGIGRVDEAVEAYGKAIEIDPEDKYAWFRLGVALRMRHESPGRRDGDFQAAVDSWSRALSIDPNQYVWRRRIEQYGPRLAKPYPFYDWVVQARAEISARGETPIALSEEPSGSEIAAPVREVIVEGAPPVNPDPDGRINRDATRLIEAEVVVIPPRVRPGEAARVHVYFRPSSTRSAYWNNESTPLQLWTSAPEGWTVDTPLMEAEPGVGAESSETRHLDFEVRIPPSTSGTARLDAFALYNVCEQAGGTCLFLRKDLTIEIPIGSEGR
;
A
#
# COMPACT_ATOMS: atom_id res chain seq x y z
N MET A 1 -0.78 0.15 13.37
CA MET A 1 -0.64 1.24 14.37
C MET A 1 0.08 2.40 13.67
N PRO A 2 -0.34 3.67 13.77
CA PRO A 2 0.50 4.75 13.26
C PRO A 2 1.79 4.72 14.07
N VAL A 3 2.88 4.48 13.35
CA VAL A 3 4.22 4.33 13.90
C VAL A 3 4.80 5.71 14.02
N TRP A 4 5.41 5.98 15.17
CA TRP A 4 6.21 7.17 15.36
C TRP A 4 7.52 7.03 14.63
N HIS A 5 7.95 8.08 13.96
CA HIS A 5 9.34 8.13 13.55
C HIS A 5 10.20 8.40 14.79
N GLU A 6 11.03 7.46 15.24
CA GLU A 6 11.79 7.57 16.50
C GLU A 6 12.59 8.88 16.59
N ARG A 7 13.07 9.41 15.45
CA ARG A 7 13.81 10.67 15.41
C ARG A 7 13.00 11.92 15.75
N THR A 8 11.67 11.88 15.69
CA THR A 8 10.82 13.04 16.04
C THR A 8 10.41 13.04 17.51
N LYS A 9 10.70 11.96 18.25
CA LYS A 9 10.21 11.73 19.61
C LYS A 9 10.71 12.78 20.61
N GLN A 10 12.02 13.07 20.59
CA GLN A 10 12.61 14.08 21.48
C GLN A 10 12.00 15.47 21.23
N TRP A 11 11.76 15.85 19.97
CA TRP A 11 11.15 17.14 19.65
C TRP A 11 9.70 17.26 20.10
N VAL A 12 8.95 16.15 20.09
CA VAL A 12 7.59 16.10 20.65
C VAL A 12 7.64 16.22 22.17
N GLU A 13 8.54 15.49 22.84
CA GLU A 13 8.74 15.56 24.29
C GLU A 13 9.18 16.97 24.76
N ASP A 14 10.00 17.64 23.96
CA ASP A 14 10.49 19.00 24.20
C ASP A 14 9.46 20.09 23.85
N GLY A 15 8.29 19.73 23.29
CA GLY A 15 7.26 20.67 22.85
C GLY A 15 7.62 21.50 21.62
N ARG A 16 8.64 21.07 20.86
CA ARG A 16 9.18 21.76 19.67
C ARG A 16 8.52 21.32 18.36
N LEU A 17 7.72 20.25 18.38
CA LEU A 17 7.03 19.70 17.21
C LEU A 17 5.61 19.26 17.57
N VAL A 18 4.61 19.78 16.86
CA VAL A 18 3.23 19.28 16.91
C VAL A 18 3.06 18.23 15.81
N LEU A 19 2.86 16.96 16.19
CA LEU A 19 2.74 15.87 15.23
C LEU A 19 1.29 15.65 14.80
N LEU A 20 1.03 15.63 13.51
CA LEU A 20 -0.26 15.23 12.94
C LEU A 20 -0.17 13.78 12.46
N GLY A 21 -0.88 12.87 13.14
CA GLY A 21 -1.00 11.50 12.65
C GLY A 21 -1.98 11.45 11.49
N VAL A 22 -1.63 10.81 10.37
CA VAL A 22 -2.60 10.59 9.27
C VAL A 22 -2.93 9.12 9.17
N THR A 23 -4.22 8.81 9.18
CA THR A 23 -4.70 7.43 9.04
C THR A 23 -5.61 7.31 7.82
N GLN A 24 -5.30 6.33 6.96
CA GLN A 24 -6.12 5.93 5.80
C GLN A 24 -7.18 4.90 6.20
N GLU A 25 -7.88 5.21 7.28
CA GLU A 25 -9.03 4.47 7.79
C GLU A 25 -10.30 5.03 7.13
N GLN A 26 -11.37 4.23 6.99
CA GLN A 26 -12.62 4.66 6.37
C GLN A 26 -13.61 5.18 7.41
N HIS A 27 -13.54 4.65 8.64
CA HIS A 27 -14.43 5.06 9.72
C HIS A 27 -13.71 5.92 10.76
N ALA A 28 -14.12 7.19 10.85
CA ALA A 28 -13.50 8.16 11.74
C ALA A 28 -13.58 7.79 13.24
N ASP A 29 -14.56 6.99 13.64
CA ASP A 29 -14.68 6.45 15.01
C ASP A 29 -13.63 5.37 15.32
N ARG A 30 -13.22 4.56 14.34
CA ARG A 30 -12.11 3.59 14.48
C ARG A 30 -10.79 4.31 14.72
N CYS A 31 -10.52 5.40 13.99
CA CYS A 31 -9.37 6.28 14.26
C CYS A 31 -9.37 6.78 15.71
N ARG A 32 -10.52 7.27 16.17
CA ARG A 32 -10.69 7.84 17.51
C ARG A 32 -10.53 6.78 18.61
N LEU A 33 -11.14 5.60 18.43
CA LEU A 33 -10.96 4.46 19.35
C LEU A 33 -9.49 4.03 19.43
N PHE A 34 -8.81 3.96 18.29
CA PHE A 34 -7.39 3.64 18.26
C PHE A 34 -6.55 4.71 18.98
N ALA A 35 -6.83 6.00 18.75
CA ALA A 35 -6.16 7.11 19.42
C ALA A 35 -6.34 7.05 20.94
N GLN A 36 -7.56 6.79 21.40
CA GLN A 36 -7.86 6.60 22.82
C GLN A 36 -7.10 5.40 23.39
N TRP A 37 -7.09 4.28 22.67
CA TRP A 37 -6.43 3.07 23.13
C TRP A 37 -4.93 3.28 23.36
N LYS A 38 -4.28 3.97 22.41
CA LYS A 38 -2.84 4.27 22.46
C LYS A 38 -2.51 5.59 23.15
N GLU A 39 -3.49 6.22 23.80
CA GLU A 39 -3.34 7.45 24.58
C GLU A 39 -2.65 8.58 23.79
N PHE A 40 -3.03 8.72 22.52
CA PHE A 40 -2.47 9.74 21.66
C PHE A 40 -2.95 11.14 22.08
N GLY A 41 -1.99 12.00 22.44
CA GLY A 41 -2.23 13.38 22.88
C GLY A 41 -2.31 14.41 21.74
N TRP A 42 -2.26 13.98 20.48
CA TRP A 42 -2.28 14.85 19.30
C TRP A 42 -3.41 14.49 18.33
N PRO A 43 -3.84 15.43 17.46
CA PRO A 43 -4.88 15.17 16.48
C PRO A 43 -4.50 14.09 15.46
N ILE A 44 -5.48 13.30 15.02
CA ILE A 44 -5.36 12.41 13.86
C ILE A 44 -6.18 12.99 12.71
N LEU A 45 -5.55 13.21 11.57
CA LEU A 45 -6.22 13.51 10.32
C LEU A 45 -6.72 12.22 9.67
N HIS A 46 -8.03 12.16 9.47
CA HIS A 46 -8.72 11.10 8.75
C HIS A 46 -8.75 11.45 7.25
N ASP A 47 -8.07 10.66 6.44
CA ASP A 47 -8.05 10.82 4.97
C ASP A 47 -8.59 9.54 4.32
N PRO A 48 -9.92 9.35 4.26
CA PRO A 48 -10.51 8.08 3.85
C PRO A 48 -10.38 7.82 2.35
N ILE A 49 -10.11 8.83 1.53
CA ILE A 49 -10.06 8.72 0.06
C ILE A 49 -8.67 9.05 -0.54
N ASN A 50 -7.62 9.03 0.29
CA ASN A 50 -6.24 9.37 -0.07
C ASN A 50 -6.09 10.75 -0.78
N LEU A 51 -6.77 11.79 -0.28
CA LEU A 51 -6.60 13.18 -0.73
C LEU A 51 -5.16 13.66 -0.59
N LEU A 52 -4.44 13.18 0.42
CA LEU A 52 -3.04 13.53 0.65
C LEU A 52 -2.07 12.80 -0.27
N LYS A 53 -2.56 11.89 -1.12
CA LYS A 53 -1.79 11.12 -2.10
C LYS A 53 -0.56 10.47 -1.46
N SER A 54 -0.77 9.89 -0.28
CA SER A 54 0.27 9.23 0.49
C SER A 54 0.70 7.95 -0.22
N GLU A 55 1.98 7.89 -0.57
CA GLU A 55 2.60 6.70 -1.20
C GLU A 55 3.20 5.74 -0.17
N ALA A 56 3.40 6.20 1.07
CA ALA A 56 3.86 5.40 2.21
C ALA A 56 3.38 6.00 3.54
N VAL A 57 3.33 5.18 4.59
CA VAL A 57 2.96 5.59 5.96
C VAL A 57 4.05 5.17 6.96
N PRO A 58 4.32 5.97 8.01
CA PRO A 58 3.67 7.26 8.34
C PRO A 58 4.06 8.41 7.40
N ILE A 59 3.19 9.41 7.25
CA ILE A 59 3.55 10.67 6.59
C ILE A 59 3.85 11.74 7.64
N VAL A 60 4.90 12.52 7.42
CA VAL A 60 5.25 13.66 8.26
C VAL A 60 4.80 14.96 7.59
N ARG A 61 4.22 15.85 8.39
CA ARG A 61 3.84 17.21 8.01
C ARG A 61 4.37 18.15 9.09
N ALA A 62 4.98 19.26 8.68
CA ALA A 62 5.50 20.26 9.60
C ALA A 62 4.48 21.38 9.75
N VAL A 63 4.03 21.57 10.98
CA VAL A 63 3.08 22.62 11.37
C VAL A 63 3.85 23.65 12.20
N ASP A 64 3.77 24.92 11.82
CA ASP A 64 4.52 25.99 12.47
C ASP A 64 3.92 26.37 13.82
N GLU A 65 4.57 27.30 14.52
CA GLU A 65 4.14 27.82 15.81
C GLU A 65 2.75 28.50 15.77
N HIS A 66 2.23 28.80 14.58
CA HIS A 66 0.91 29.40 14.34
C HIS A 66 -0.15 28.36 13.92
N GLY A 67 0.20 27.08 13.82
CA GLY A 67 -0.74 26.03 13.44
C GLY A 67 -0.89 25.83 11.93
N ILE A 68 0.00 26.40 11.10
CA ILE A 68 -0.06 26.35 9.64
C ILE A 68 0.87 25.24 9.11
N VAL A 69 0.36 24.39 8.20
CA VAL A 69 1.19 23.38 7.52
C VAL A 69 2.12 24.09 6.53
N ARG A 70 3.42 24.13 6.82
CA ARG A 70 4.42 24.76 5.95
C ARG A 70 5.20 23.78 5.09
N LEU A 71 5.42 22.56 5.59
CA LEU A 71 6.18 21.53 4.85
C LEU A 71 5.42 20.21 4.79
N GLN A 72 5.44 19.62 3.59
CA GLN A 72 4.91 18.29 3.35
C GLN A 72 6.05 17.32 3.07
N GLY A 73 6.15 16.23 3.85
CA GLY A 73 7.24 15.26 3.72
C GLY A 73 8.64 15.83 4.04
N PRO A 74 8.83 16.51 5.19
CA PRO A 74 10.14 17.05 5.54
C PRO A 74 11.20 15.95 5.63
N ARG A 75 12.42 16.25 5.15
CA ARG A 75 13.56 15.34 5.30
C ARG A 75 14.17 15.51 6.68
N PRO A 76 14.35 14.45 7.46
CA PRO A 76 14.94 14.56 8.80
C PRO A 76 16.31 15.25 8.82
N GLU A 77 17.12 15.06 7.78
CA GLU A 77 18.49 15.58 7.69
C GLU A 77 18.54 17.10 7.56
N THR A 78 17.49 17.71 7.01
CA THR A 78 17.40 19.15 6.80
C THR A 78 16.29 19.79 7.62
N PHE A 79 15.57 19.03 8.45
CA PHE A 79 14.37 19.52 9.15
C PHE A 79 14.64 20.65 10.14
N GLU A 80 15.78 20.61 10.84
CA GLU A 80 16.15 21.69 11.75
C GLU A 80 16.38 22.99 10.97
N GLU A 81 17.22 22.97 9.94
CA GLU A 81 17.51 24.13 9.08
C GLU A 81 16.28 24.62 8.29
N ASP A 82 15.51 23.70 7.70
CA ASP A 82 14.37 24.00 6.83
C ASP A 82 13.13 24.45 7.62
N PHE A 83 13.05 24.14 8.90
CA PHE A 83 11.83 24.32 9.68
C PHE A 83 12.06 24.83 11.11
N LEU A 84 12.72 24.06 11.97
CA LEU A 84 12.79 24.39 13.41
C LEU A 84 13.62 25.64 13.73
N ASP A 85 14.63 25.94 12.91
CA ASP A 85 15.49 27.12 13.06
C ASP A 85 14.87 28.38 12.43
N ASN A 86 13.73 28.24 11.76
CA ASN A 86 12.99 29.35 11.17
C ASN A 86 11.86 29.78 12.11
N SER A 87 11.70 31.10 12.24
CA SER A 87 10.46 31.67 12.76
C SER A 87 9.56 32.01 11.59
N PHE A 88 8.32 31.55 11.64
CA PHE A 88 7.37 31.81 10.58
C PHE A 88 6.62 33.10 10.86
N THR A 89 6.26 33.82 9.79
CA THR A 89 5.37 34.96 9.94
C THR A 89 4.05 34.47 10.51
N ASP A 90 3.62 35.13 11.59
CA ASP A 90 2.23 35.07 12.01
C ASP A 90 1.44 35.71 10.87
N ASP A 91 0.89 34.89 9.99
CA ASP A 91 0.05 35.33 8.89
C ASP A 91 -1.29 35.88 9.43
N GLY A 92 -1.45 35.93 10.76
CA GLY A 92 -2.67 36.19 11.48
C GLY A 92 -3.49 34.91 11.61
N PRO A 93 -4.54 34.90 12.46
CA PRO A 93 -5.67 34.02 12.17
C PRO A 93 -6.08 34.29 10.72
N PRO A 94 -6.51 33.27 9.94
CA PRO A 94 -7.16 33.52 8.66
C PRO A 94 -8.13 34.68 8.86
N SER A 95 -8.02 35.71 8.01
CA SER A 95 -8.85 36.91 8.13
C SER A 95 -10.33 36.52 8.29
N GLU A 96 -11.17 37.35 8.90
CA GLU A 96 -12.62 37.06 8.92
C GLU A 96 -13.18 36.83 7.49
N ASP A 97 -12.48 37.37 6.48
CA ASP A 97 -12.70 37.14 5.05
C ASP A 97 -11.99 35.89 4.47
N ASP A 98 -10.94 35.37 5.11
CA ASP A 98 -10.44 34.00 4.90
C ASP A 98 -11.42 33.07 5.62
N HIS A 99 -12.58 32.93 5.00
CA HIS A 99 -13.51 31.88 5.34
C HIS A 99 -12.70 30.58 5.41
N ALA A 100 -12.60 29.99 6.62
CA ALA A 100 -12.24 28.59 6.76
C ALA A 100 -13.00 27.87 5.65
N PRO A 101 -12.34 27.22 4.67
CA PRO A 101 -12.95 26.88 3.41
C PRO A 101 -14.29 26.25 3.72
N GLY A 102 -15.36 26.99 3.39
CA GLY A 102 -16.69 26.57 3.72
C GLY A 102 -16.87 25.17 3.18
N MET A 103 -17.68 24.35 3.84
CA MET A 103 -18.02 23.03 3.32
C MET A 103 -18.31 23.18 1.82
N PRO A 104 -17.55 22.50 0.94
CA PRO A 104 -17.62 22.77 -0.48
C PRO A 104 -19.06 22.57 -0.95
N ASP A 105 -19.57 23.53 -1.72
CA ASP A 105 -20.88 23.39 -2.35
C ASP A 105 -20.77 22.33 -3.45
N ALA A 106 -21.07 21.10 -3.08
CA ALA A 106 -21.02 19.96 -3.98
C ALA A 106 -21.93 20.15 -5.20
N ASP A 107 -23.05 20.86 -5.08
CA ASP A 107 -23.95 21.12 -6.20
C ASP A 107 -23.34 22.14 -7.16
N ALA A 108 -22.64 23.15 -6.65
CA ALA A 108 -21.88 24.08 -7.48
C ALA A 108 -20.72 23.37 -8.20
N LEU A 109 -20.02 22.46 -7.51
CA LEU A 109 -18.95 21.67 -8.11
C LEU A 109 -19.49 20.75 -9.21
N LEU A 110 -20.65 20.10 -9.00
CA LEU A 110 -21.32 19.30 -10.02
C LEU A 110 -21.68 20.15 -11.26
N ARG A 111 -22.31 21.31 -11.06
CA ARG A 111 -22.63 22.24 -12.17
C ARG A 111 -21.38 22.69 -12.92
N SER A 112 -20.29 22.96 -12.18
CA SER A 112 -19.02 23.35 -12.77
C SER A 112 -18.42 22.20 -13.59
N ALA A 113 -18.48 20.97 -13.08
CA ALA A 113 -17.97 19.78 -13.77
C ALA A 113 -18.78 19.45 -15.04
N GLU A 114 -20.10 19.64 -15.01
CA GLU A 114 -20.95 19.54 -16.21
C GLU A 114 -20.58 20.58 -17.27
N GLY A 115 -20.29 21.81 -16.85
CA GLY A 115 -19.90 22.89 -17.75
C GLY A 115 -18.49 22.75 -18.34
N SER A 116 -17.53 22.22 -17.57
CA SER A 116 -16.16 22.04 -18.02
C SER A 116 -15.94 20.75 -18.82
N GLY A 117 -16.67 19.67 -18.48
CA GLY A 117 -16.43 18.34 -19.02
C GLY A 117 -15.05 17.78 -18.64
N ASP A 118 -14.46 18.27 -17.55
CA ASP A 118 -13.11 17.91 -17.10
C ASP A 118 -13.16 16.83 -16.00
N ALA A 119 -12.32 15.79 -16.15
CA ALA A 119 -12.23 14.68 -15.20
C ALA A 119 -11.87 15.17 -13.79
N ASP A 120 -10.97 16.15 -13.67
CA ASP A 120 -10.55 16.68 -12.37
C ASP A 120 -11.70 17.43 -11.66
N ALA A 121 -12.54 18.13 -12.42
CA ALA A 121 -13.73 18.81 -11.89
C ALA A 121 -14.77 17.80 -11.38
N TRP A 122 -15.05 16.74 -12.15
CA TRP A 122 -15.92 15.64 -11.72
C TRP A 122 -15.39 14.92 -10.49
N ARG A 123 -14.08 14.69 -10.44
CA ARG A 123 -13.43 14.06 -9.29
C ARG A 123 -13.51 14.95 -8.04
N SER A 124 -13.35 16.26 -8.19
CA SER A 124 -13.47 17.22 -7.08
C SER A 124 -14.90 17.31 -6.54
N ALA A 125 -15.90 17.25 -7.43
CA ALA A 125 -17.30 17.14 -7.02
C ALA A 125 -17.56 15.83 -6.26
N GLY A 126 -17.04 14.70 -6.76
CA GLY A 126 -17.12 13.40 -6.08
C GLY A 126 -16.51 13.42 -4.68
N ASP A 127 -15.34 14.05 -4.51
CA ASP A 127 -14.70 14.20 -3.19
C ASP A 127 -15.59 14.98 -2.22
N ALA A 128 -16.18 16.08 -2.68
CA ALA A 128 -17.07 16.88 -1.87
C ALA A 128 -18.29 16.06 -1.42
N LEU A 129 -18.90 15.30 -2.33
CA LEU A 129 -20.04 14.43 -2.06
C LEU A 129 -19.71 13.32 -1.06
N ALA A 130 -18.58 12.64 -1.26
CA ALA A 130 -18.15 11.54 -0.41
C ALA A 130 -17.77 12.01 1.02
N ILE A 131 -17.01 13.10 1.12
CA ILE A 131 -16.48 13.59 2.41
C ILE A 131 -17.55 14.36 3.19
N TRP A 132 -18.30 15.24 2.52
CA TRP A 132 -19.20 16.20 3.19
C TRP A 132 -20.67 15.84 3.03
N GLY A 133 -21.05 15.16 1.95
CA GLY A 133 -22.42 14.70 1.73
C GLY A 133 -22.76 13.42 2.51
N GLY A 134 -21.74 12.66 2.93
CA GLY A 134 -21.89 11.42 3.68
C GLY A 134 -22.70 10.36 2.95
N ILE A 135 -23.27 9.43 3.71
CA ILE A 135 -24.04 8.30 3.17
C ILE A 135 -25.25 8.75 2.32
N GLY A 136 -25.86 9.90 2.66
CA GLY A 136 -27.03 10.41 1.92
C GLY A 136 -26.73 10.81 0.48
N ARG A 137 -25.46 11.10 0.14
CA ARG A 137 -25.03 11.54 -1.19
C ARG A 137 -24.03 10.60 -1.84
N VAL A 138 -23.87 9.39 -1.31
CA VAL A 138 -22.90 8.41 -1.80
C VAL A 138 -23.18 7.98 -3.25
N ASP A 139 -24.44 7.95 -3.65
CA ASP A 139 -24.84 7.62 -5.02
C ASP A 139 -24.37 8.68 -6.03
N GLU A 140 -24.47 9.95 -5.66
CA GLU A 140 -23.98 11.06 -6.49
C GLU A 140 -22.45 11.04 -6.56
N ALA A 141 -21.77 10.70 -5.46
CA ALA A 141 -20.30 10.54 -5.46
C ALA A 141 -19.86 9.44 -6.42
N VAL A 142 -20.54 8.28 -6.40
CA VAL A 142 -20.29 7.17 -7.34
C VAL A 142 -20.50 7.62 -8.79
N GLU A 143 -21.56 8.38 -9.09
CA GLU A 143 -21.80 8.91 -10.44
C GLU A 143 -20.71 9.90 -10.87
N ALA A 144 -20.33 10.83 -9.99
CA ALA A 144 -19.31 11.84 -10.27
C ALA A 144 -17.95 11.20 -10.57
N TYR A 145 -17.52 10.21 -9.78
CA TYR A 145 -16.31 9.45 -10.07
C TYR A 145 -16.42 8.62 -11.35
N GLY A 146 -17.60 8.05 -11.64
CA GLY A 146 -17.88 7.37 -12.91
C GLY A 146 -17.67 8.28 -14.11
N LYS A 147 -18.21 9.51 -14.08
CA LYS A 147 -18.00 10.51 -15.13
C LYS A 147 -16.53 10.92 -15.28
N ALA A 148 -15.80 11.09 -14.17
CA ALA A 148 -14.37 11.36 -14.23
C ALA A 148 -13.61 10.26 -14.98
N ILE A 149 -13.96 8.99 -14.74
CA ILE A 149 -13.37 7.82 -15.41
C ILE A 149 -13.80 7.70 -16.88
N GLU A 150 -15.04 8.06 -17.22
CA GLU A 150 -15.50 8.10 -18.61
C GLU A 150 -14.69 9.11 -19.44
N ILE A 151 -14.29 10.23 -18.83
CA ILE A 151 -13.49 11.28 -19.47
C ILE A 151 -12.00 10.87 -19.51
N ASP A 152 -11.46 10.39 -18.38
CA ASP A 152 -10.09 9.88 -18.28
C ASP A 152 -10.06 8.46 -17.68
N PRO A 153 -10.04 7.42 -18.53
CA PRO A 153 -9.97 6.02 -18.08
C PRO A 153 -8.68 5.63 -17.37
N GLU A 154 -7.63 6.47 -17.43
CA GLU A 154 -6.35 6.27 -16.75
C GLU A 154 -6.22 7.12 -15.47
N ASP A 155 -7.29 7.83 -15.04
CA ASP A 155 -7.32 8.54 -13.77
C ASP A 155 -7.39 7.55 -12.59
N LYS A 156 -6.21 7.12 -12.16
CA LYS A 156 -6.00 6.25 -11.00
C LYS A 156 -6.66 6.76 -9.71
N TYR A 157 -6.75 8.08 -9.51
CA TYR A 157 -7.37 8.62 -8.30
C TYR A 157 -8.89 8.48 -8.37
N ALA A 158 -9.51 8.75 -9.52
CA ALA A 158 -10.94 8.55 -9.72
C ALA A 158 -11.32 7.07 -9.52
N TRP A 159 -10.54 6.13 -10.08
CA TRP A 159 -10.72 4.70 -9.83
C TRP A 159 -10.63 4.33 -8.35
N PHE A 160 -9.61 4.83 -7.64
CA PHE A 160 -9.45 4.54 -6.22
C PHE A 160 -10.63 5.08 -5.40
N ARG A 161 -11.02 6.32 -5.65
CA ARG A 161 -12.09 7.03 -4.94
C ARG A 161 -13.47 6.43 -5.24
N LEU A 162 -13.72 6.01 -6.47
CA LEU A 162 -14.91 5.24 -6.84
C LEU A 162 -15.02 3.97 -5.99
N GLY A 163 -13.92 3.22 -5.83
CA GLY A 163 -13.92 2.03 -4.98
C GLY A 163 -14.29 2.33 -3.53
N VAL A 164 -13.84 3.46 -2.98
CA VAL A 164 -14.23 3.89 -1.62
C VAL A 164 -15.71 4.24 -1.56
N ALA A 165 -16.22 5.02 -2.51
CA ALA A 165 -17.64 5.39 -2.55
C ALA A 165 -18.55 4.17 -2.72
N LEU A 166 -18.18 3.20 -3.56
CA LEU A 166 -18.91 1.94 -3.73
C LEU A 166 -18.91 1.10 -2.45
N ARG A 167 -17.79 1.07 -1.71
CA ARG A 167 -17.74 0.42 -0.40
C ARG A 167 -18.66 1.10 0.61
N MET A 168 -18.59 2.44 0.71
CA MET A 168 -19.49 3.22 1.56
C MET A 168 -20.96 2.95 1.22
N ARG A 169 -21.29 2.85 -0.08
CA ARG A 169 -22.66 2.51 -0.51
C ARG A 169 -23.04 1.09 -0.09
N HIS A 170 -22.16 0.12 -0.28
CA HIS A 170 -22.37 -1.27 0.12
C HIS A 170 -22.68 -1.43 1.62
N GLU A 171 -22.07 -0.61 2.46
CA GLU A 171 -22.27 -0.59 3.91
C GLU A 171 -23.51 0.20 4.33
N SER A 172 -24.09 0.98 3.43
CA SER A 172 -25.26 1.81 3.72
C SER A 172 -26.59 1.11 3.49
N PRO A 173 -27.72 1.66 3.98
CA PRO A 173 -29.06 1.19 3.60
C PRO A 173 -29.33 1.26 2.09
N GLY A 174 -28.59 2.07 1.34
CA GLY A 174 -28.67 2.22 -0.11
C GLY A 174 -27.83 1.21 -0.92
N ARG A 175 -27.29 0.17 -0.26
CA ARG A 175 -26.47 -0.86 -0.90
C ARG A 175 -27.13 -1.48 -2.13
N ARG A 176 -26.32 -1.77 -3.14
CA ARG A 176 -26.74 -2.49 -4.34
C ARG A 176 -25.97 -3.82 -4.44
N ASP A 177 -26.59 -4.80 -5.08
CA ASP A 177 -25.92 -6.08 -5.35
C ASP A 177 -24.68 -5.83 -6.23
N GLY A 178 -23.56 -6.44 -5.85
CA GLY A 178 -22.29 -6.29 -6.56
C GLY A 178 -21.45 -5.06 -6.20
N ASP A 179 -21.96 -4.10 -5.40
CA ASP A 179 -21.21 -2.89 -5.02
C ASP A 179 -19.83 -3.20 -4.44
N PHE A 180 -19.75 -4.23 -3.60
CA PHE A 180 -18.48 -4.64 -3.00
C PHE A 180 -17.49 -5.18 -4.03
N GLN A 181 -17.95 -5.98 -4.99
CA GLN A 181 -17.09 -6.49 -6.05
C GLN A 181 -16.62 -5.33 -6.94
N ALA A 182 -17.54 -4.42 -7.32
CA ALA A 182 -17.20 -3.24 -8.09
C ALA A 182 -16.20 -2.33 -7.36
N ALA A 183 -16.26 -2.26 -6.03
CA ALA A 183 -15.26 -1.55 -5.22
C ALA A 183 -13.86 -2.19 -5.35
N VAL A 184 -13.78 -3.51 -5.20
CA VAL A 184 -12.53 -4.28 -5.35
C VAL A 184 -11.97 -4.14 -6.76
N ASP A 185 -12.82 -4.21 -7.79
CA ASP A 185 -12.42 -4.06 -9.19
C ASP A 185 -11.88 -2.64 -9.45
N SER A 186 -12.52 -1.61 -8.90
CA SER A 186 -12.10 -0.22 -9.03
C SER A 186 -10.75 0.04 -8.36
N TRP A 187 -10.54 -0.47 -7.14
CA TRP A 187 -9.23 -0.38 -6.49
C TRP A 187 -8.16 -1.16 -7.24
N SER A 188 -8.48 -2.36 -7.74
CA SER A 188 -7.56 -3.17 -8.54
C SER A 188 -7.15 -2.45 -9.82
N ARG A 189 -8.10 -1.75 -10.46
CA ARG A 189 -7.82 -0.91 -11.62
C ARG A 189 -6.90 0.26 -11.26
N ALA A 190 -7.17 0.98 -10.18
CA ALA A 190 -6.30 2.06 -9.70
C ALA A 190 -4.85 1.58 -9.46
N LEU A 191 -4.70 0.44 -8.75
CA LEU A 191 -3.39 -0.16 -8.48
C LEU A 191 -2.70 -0.67 -9.74
N SER A 192 -3.44 -1.17 -10.74
CA SER A 192 -2.85 -1.57 -12.03
C SER A 192 -2.25 -0.39 -12.80
N ILE A 193 -2.86 0.79 -12.68
CA ILE A 193 -2.38 2.01 -13.34
C ILE A 193 -1.12 2.53 -12.60
N ASP A 194 -1.15 2.53 -11.26
CA ASP A 194 -0.01 2.90 -10.40
C ASP A 194 0.25 1.85 -9.30
N PRO A 195 1.12 0.86 -9.57
CA PRO A 195 1.38 -0.23 -8.64
C PRO A 195 2.28 0.18 -7.48
N ASN A 196 2.80 1.40 -7.44
CA ASN A 196 3.69 1.82 -6.36
C ASN A 196 2.94 2.37 -5.14
N GLN A 197 1.61 2.51 -5.23
CA GLN A 197 0.77 3.05 -4.15
C GLN A 197 0.55 2.02 -3.03
N TYR A 198 1.38 2.11 -1.98
CA TYR A 198 1.30 1.24 -0.81
C TYR A 198 -0.10 1.24 -0.19
N VAL A 199 -0.66 2.43 0.09
CA VAL A 199 -1.97 2.59 0.74
C VAL A 199 -3.08 1.87 -0.04
N TRP A 200 -3.03 1.94 -1.37
CA TRP A 200 -4.05 1.31 -2.22
C TRP A 200 -3.96 -0.21 -2.20
N ARG A 201 -2.74 -0.76 -2.28
CA ARG A 201 -2.51 -2.20 -2.11
C ARG A 201 -3.04 -2.68 -0.77
N ARG A 202 -2.68 -2.00 0.31
CA ARG A 202 -3.12 -2.34 1.67
C ARG A 202 -4.63 -2.33 1.80
N ARG A 203 -5.31 -1.40 1.12
CA ARG A 203 -6.77 -1.34 1.08
C ARG A 203 -7.37 -2.57 0.38
N ILE A 204 -6.79 -3.02 -0.72
CA ILE A 204 -7.23 -4.25 -1.40
C ILE A 204 -6.95 -5.48 -0.53
N GLU A 205 -5.79 -5.57 0.13
CA GLU A 205 -5.51 -6.66 1.09
C GLU A 205 -6.52 -6.64 2.25
N GLN A 206 -6.85 -5.45 2.75
CA GLN A 206 -7.80 -5.25 3.84
C GLN A 206 -9.23 -5.63 3.49
N TYR A 207 -9.70 -5.33 2.27
CA TYR A 207 -11.09 -5.55 1.86
C TYR A 207 -11.25 -6.65 0.81
N GLY A 208 -10.17 -7.31 0.41
CA GLY A 208 -10.18 -8.43 -0.53
C GLY A 208 -10.86 -9.68 0.05
N PRO A 209 -10.95 -10.76 -0.74
CA PRO A 209 -11.51 -12.03 -0.30
C PRO A 209 -10.88 -12.47 1.03
N ARG A 210 -11.71 -12.90 1.98
CA ARG A 210 -11.29 -13.33 3.33
C ARG A 210 -10.14 -14.35 3.32
N LEU A 211 -10.02 -15.14 2.26
CA LEU A 211 -9.00 -16.17 2.09
C LEU A 211 -7.65 -15.65 1.58
N ALA A 212 -7.62 -14.46 0.98
CA ALA A 212 -6.41 -13.83 0.47
C ALA A 212 -5.77 -12.89 1.50
N LYS A 213 -6.29 -12.83 2.73
CA LYS A 213 -5.80 -11.93 3.76
C LYS A 213 -4.63 -12.58 4.49
N PRO A 214 -3.45 -11.92 4.52
CA PRO A 214 -2.31 -12.48 5.24
C PRO A 214 -2.49 -12.48 6.77
N TYR A 215 -3.38 -11.66 7.33
CA TYR A 215 -3.69 -11.56 8.78
C TYR A 215 -4.98 -10.77 9.04
N PRO A 216 -5.55 -10.85 10.26
CA PRO A 216 -6.73 -10.08 10.64
C PRO A 216 -6.43 -8.58 10.85
N PHE A 217 -7.21 -7.70 10.23
CA PHE A 217 -6.94 -6.26 10.20
C PHE A 217 -7.47 -5.49 11.44
N TYR A 218 -8.58 -5.95 12.02
CA TYR A 218 -9.29 -5.24 13.10
C TYR A 218 -9.39 -5.99 14.43
N ASP A 219 -8.61 -7.05 14.64
CA ASP A 219 -8.60 -7.79 15.92
C ASP A 219 -8.21 -6.91 17.11
N TRP A 220 -7.47 -5.84 16.84
CA TRP A 220 -7.11 -4.85 17.83
C TRP A 220 -8.32 -4.14 18.46
N VAL A 221 -9.49 -4.08 17.81
CA VAL A 221 -10.68 -3.38 18.34
C VAL A 221 -11.15 -4.02 19.65
N VAL A 222 -11.14 -5.34 19.73
CA VAL A 222 -11.53 -6.07 20.96
C VAL A 222 -10.51 -5.82 22.06
N GLN A 223 -9.22 -5.92 21.72
CA GLN A 223 -8.13 -5.66 22.66
C GLN A 223 -8.17 -4.21 23.18
N ALA A 224 -8.37 -3.25 22.28
CA ALA A 224 -8.47 -1.82 22.60
C ALA A 224 -9.55 -1.55 23.63
N ARG A 225 -10.75 -2.06 23.40
CA ARG A 225 -11.89 -1.88 24.32
C ARG A 225 -11.60 -2.48 25.68
N ALA A 226 -10.99 -3.67 25.73
CA ALA A 226 -10.64 -4.33 26.98
C ALA A 226 -9.60 -3.52 27.77
N GLU A 227 -8.54 -3.05 27.12
CA GLU A 227 -7.46 -2.28 27.75
C GLU A 227 -7.94 -0.89 28.19
N ILE A 228 -8.71 -0.17 27.37
CA ILE A 228 -9.33 1.12 27.73
C ILE A 228 -10.24 0.96 28.96
N SER A 229 -11.10 -0.07 28.95
CA SER A 229 -12.01 -0.33 30.07
C SER A 229 -11.25 -0.70 31.35
N ALA A 230 -10.14 -1.44 31.24
CA ALA A 230 -9.29 -1.79 32.37
C ALA A 230 -8.62 -0.57 33.02
N ARG A 231 -8.44 0.54 32.27
CA ARG A 231 -7.98 1.84 32.80
C ARG A 231 -9.09 2.67 33.45
N GLY A 232 -10.34 2.19 33.42
CA GLY A 232 -11.50 2.90 33.97
C GLY A 232 -12.11 3.93 33.01
N GLU A 233 -11.72 3.90 31.74
CA GLU A 233 -12.28 4.75 30.69
C GLU A 233 -13.43 4.04 29.95
N THR A 234 -14.34 4.81 29.34
CA THR A 234 -15.36 4.27 28.43
C THR A 234 -14.81 4.24 27.01
N PRO A 235 -14.72 3.08 26.34
CA PRO A 235 -14.27 3.01 24.95
C PRO A 235 -15.19 3.79 24.00
N ILE A 236 -14.60 4.47 23.03
CA ILE A 236 -15.34 5.13 21.95
C ILE A 236 -16.18 4.11 21.18
N ALA A 237 -17.48 4.38 21.07
CA ALA A 237 -18.41 3.55 20.33
C ALA A 237 -18.15 3.66 18.82
N LEU A 238 -18.23 2.52 18.13
CA LEU A 238 -18.19 2.48 16.68
C LEU A 238 -19.62 2.53 16.16
N SER A 239 -19.84 3.34 15.13
CA SER A 239 -21.08 3.41 14.37
C SER A 239 -21.32 2.11 13.60
N GLU A 240 -20.24 1.52 13.08
CA GLU A 240 -20.25 0.23 12.39
C GLU A 240 -19.20 -0.70 12.99
N GLU A 241 -19.66 -1.81 13.56
CA GLU A 241 -18.79 -2.83 14.13
C GLU A 241 -18.04 -3.58 13.02
N PRO A 242 -16.74 -3.90 13.22
CA PRO A 242 -16.01 -4.73 12.27
C PRO A 242 -16.75 -6.05 12.04
N SER A 243 -16.82 -6.47 10.80
CA SER A 243 -17.59 -7.64 10.36
C SER A 243 -16.68 -8.84 10.05
N GLY A 244 -17.27 -9.98 9.69
CA GLY A 244 -16.53 -11.22 9.43
C GLY A 244 -15.53 -11.15 8.27
N SER A 245 -15.64 -10.21 7.35
CA SER A 245 -14.57 -9.95 6.37
C SER A 245 -13.40 -9.21 7.02
N GLU A 246 -13.62 -8.38 8.03
CA GLU A 246 -12.66 -7.47 8.66
C GLU A 246 -11.89 -8.06 9.85
N ILE A 247 -12.45 -9.06 10.55
CA ILE A 247 -11.92 -9.65 11.80
C ILE A 247 -11.20 -11.00 11.58
N ALA A 248 -11.19 -11.54 10.36
CA ALA A 248 -10.87 -12.96 10.19
C ALA A 248 -9.50 -13.27 9.60
N ALA A 249 -8.83 -14.26 10.20
CA ALA A 249 -7.80 -15.07 9.55
C ALA A 249 -8.39 -15.86 8.36
N PRO A 250 -7.58 -16.18 7.33
CA PRO A 250 -8.01 -17.04 6.22
C PRO A 250 -8.48 -18.39 6.76
N VAL A 251 -9.76 -18.72 6.55
CA VAL A 251 -10.41 -19.85 7.24
C VAL A 251 -10.24 -21.16 6.48
N ARG A 252 -9.73 -21.14 5.25
CA ARG A 252 -9.53 -22.33 4.42
C ARG A 252 -8.64 -22.01 3.23
N GLU A 253 -7.63 -22.83 2.97
CA GLU A 253 -7.05 -22.94 1.63
C GLU A 253 -8.17 -23.38 0.68
N VAL A 254 -8.71 -22.43 -0.09
CA VAL A 254 -9.50 -22.78 -1.27
C VAL A 254 -8.48 -22.95 -2.39
N ILE A 255 -8.24 -24.20 -2.76
CA ILE A 255 -7.50 -24.55 -3.96
C ILE A 255 -8.36 -24.06 -5.13
N VAL A 256 -8.05 -22.87 -5.65
CA VAL A 256 -8.59 -22.40 -6.92
C VAL A 256 -7.85 -23.18 -8.00
N GLU A 257 -8.56 -24.03 -8.74
CA GLU A 257 -7.97 -24.77 -9.86
C GLU A 257 -7.41 -23.80 -10.91
N GLY A 258 -6.09 -23.62 -10.89
CA GLY A 258 -5.19 -23.72 -12.03
C GLY A 258 -5.41 -22.79 -13.23
N ALA A 259 -5.76 -21.51 -13.03
CA ALA A 259 -5.43 -20.52 -14.05
C ALA A 259 -3.88 -20.45 -14.15
N PRO A 260 -3.30 -20.44 -15.36
CA PRO A 260 -1.86 -20.28 -15.49
C PRO A 260 -1.42 -18.96 -14.82
N PRO A 261 -0.27 -18.96 -14.12
CA PRO A 261 0.17 -17.77 -13.41
C PRO A 261 0.40 -16.63 -14.41
N VAL A 262 -0.13 -15.45 -14.08
CA VAL A 262 -0.02 -14.24 -14.89
C VAL A 262 1.19 -13.45 -14.41
N ASN A 263 1.94 -12.87 -15.34
CA ASN A 263 3.06 -11.98 -15.01
C ASN A 263 2.54 -10.86 -14.08
N PRO A 264 3.08 -10.73 -12.85
CA PRO A 264 2.58 -9.76 -11.87
C PRO A 264 3.00 -8.31 -12.14
N ASP A 265 3.94 -8.07 -13.08
CA ASP A 265 4.34 -6.73 -13.52
C ASP A 265 4.58 -6.70 -15.04
N PRO A 266 3.51 -6.87 -15.84
CA PRO A 266 3.62 -7.05 -17.29
C PRO A 266 4.18 -5.81 -18.01
N ASP A 267 3.89 -4.63 -17.46
CA ASP A 267 4.32 -3.34 -18.02
C ASP A 267 5.62 -2.81 -17.37
N GLY A 268 6.17 -3.50 -16.37
CA GLY A 268 7.39 -3.06 -15.69
C GLY A 268 7.24 -1.74 -14.94
N ARG A 269 6.07 -1.48 -14.34
CA ARG A 269 5.73 -0.19 -13.69
C ARG A 269 6.18 -0.11 -12.23
N ILE A 270 6.55 -1.23 -11.61
CA ILE A 270 7.00 -1.25 -10.22
C ILE A 270 8.40 -0.63 -10.09
N ASN A 271 8.59 0.16 -9.03
CA ASN A 271 9.87 0.80 -8.73
C ASN A 271 10.95 -0.23 -8.42
N ARG A 272 12.15 0.01 -8.97
CA ARG A 272 13.30 -0.89 -8.77
C ARG A 272 13.95 -0.62 -7.42
N ASP A 273 14.52 -1.66 -6.81
CA ASP A 273 15.36 -1.54 -5.62
C ASP A 273 16.73 -0.91 -5.95
N ALA A 274 16.70 0.39 -6.23
CA ALA A 274 17.87 1.20 -6.57
C ALA A 274 18.84 1.33 -5.39
N THR A 275 18.31 1.25 -4.16
CA THR A 275 19.08 1.32 -2.92
C THR A 275 19.67 -0.03 -2.52
N ARG A 276 19.30 -1.14 -3.18
CA ARG A 276 19.81 -2.49 -2.86
C ARG A 276 19.50 -2.88 -1.41
N LEU A 277 18.27 -2.64 -0.96
CA LEU A 277 17.78 -3.07 0.35
C LEU A 277 17.79 -4.60 0.47
N ILE A 278 17.55 -5.31 -0.64
CA ILE A 278 17.65 -6.77 -0.70
C ILE A 278 18.80 -7.17 -1.61
N GLU A 279 19.69 -7.99 -1.08
CA GLU A 279 20.73 -8.69 -1.82
C GLU A 279 20.15 -10.00 -2.37
N ALA A 280 20.48 -10.33 -3.62
CA ALA A 280 20.05 -11.56 -4.26
C ALA A 280 21.25 -12.35 -4.77
N GLU A 281 21.29 -13.63 -4.46
CA GLU A 281 22.31 -14.58 -4.89
C GLU A 281 21.65 -15.71 -5.68
N VAL A 282 22.19 -16.03 -6.85
CA VAL A 282 21.67 -17.07 -7.74
C VAL A 282 22.71 -18.17 -7.88
N VAL A 283 22.28 -19.42 -7.67
CA VAL A 283 23.11 -20.62 -7.84
C VAL A 283 22.42 -21.58 -8.79
N VAL A 284 23.12 -21.99 -9.85
CA VAL A 284 22.62 -22.97 -10.83
C VAL A 284 23.30 -24.32 -10.61
N ILE A 285 22.51 -25.38 -10.49
CA ILE A 285 22.97 -26.75 -10.24
C ILE A 285 22.42 -27.67 -11.34
N PRO A 286 23.27 -28.40 -12.09
CA PRO A 286 24.74 -28.33 -12.07
C PRO A 286 25.27 -26.99 -12.63
N PRO A 287 26.52 -26.59 -12.29
CA PRO A 287 27.11 -25.32 -12.73
C PRO A 287 27.35 -25.25 -14.26
N ARG A 288 27.33 -26.40 -14.94
CA ARG A 288 27.24 -26.52 -16.39
C ARG A 288 26.17 -27.53 -16.76
N VAL A 289 25.29 -27.13 -17.67
CA VAL A 289 24.14 -27.92 -18.08
C VAL A 289 24.41 -28.46 -19.49
N ARG A 290 24.13 -29.74 -19.73
CA ARG A 290 24.21 -30.27 -21.09
C ARG A 290 23.00 -29.81 -21.91
N PRO A 291 23.14 -29.63 -23.23
CA PRO A 291 22.00 -29.26 -24.07
C PRO A 291 20.82 -30.24 -23.90
N GLY A 292 19.62 -29.71 -23.63
CA GLY A 292 18.41 -30.50 -23.42
C GLY A 292 18.20 -31.05 -22.01
N GLU A 293 19.17 -30.91 -21.11
CA GLU A 293 19.02 -31.31 -19.70
C GLU A 293 18.39 -30.19 -18.86
N ALA A 294 17.87 -30.58 -17.69
CA ALA A 294 17.32 -29.66 -16.71
C ALA A 294 18.40 -29.16 -15.75
N ALA A 295 18.21 -27.96 -15.23
CA ALA A 295 19.01 -27.37 -14.16
C ALA A 295 18.08 -26.89 -13.05
N ARG A 296 18.53 -27.02 -11.81
CA ARG A 296 17.87 -26.44 -10.65
C ARG A 296 18.50 -25.09 -10.35
N VAL A 297 17.68 -24.06 -10.25
CA VAL A 297 18.11 -22.71 -9.93
C VAL A 297 17.68 -22.40 -8.51
N HIS A 298 18.63 -22.07 -7.64
CA HIS A 298 18.39 -21.58 -6.30
C HIS A 298 18.59 -20.07 -6.27
N VAL A 299 17.63 -19.35 -5.70
CA VAL A 299 17.69 -17.90 -5.52
C VAL A 299 17.53 -17.58 -4.03
N TYR A 300 18.54 -16.93 -3.47
CA TYR A 300 18.54 -16.50 -2.07
C TYR A 300 18.37 -14.98 -2.02
N PHE A 301 17.45 -14.52 -1.18
CA PHE A 301 17.19 -13.12 -0.92
C PHE A 301 17.52 -12.80 0.53
N ARG A 302 18.41 -11.83 0.74
CA ARG A 302 18.86 -11.41 2.07
C ARG A 302 18.65 -9.90 2.24
N PRO A 303 17.92 -9.46 3.28
CA PRO A 303 17.91 -8.06 3.65
C PRO A 303 19.32 -7.57 3.99
N SER A 304 19.72 -6.42 3.44
CA SER A 304 21.07 -5.92 3.62
C SER A 304 21.31 -5.47 5.06
N SER A 305 22.28 -6.10 5.72
CA SER A 305 22.66 -5.78 7.10
C SER A 305 23.33 -4.40 7.21
N THR A 306 23.83 -3.85 6.11
CA THR A 306 24.44 -2.50 6.06
C THR A 306 23.42 -1.37 5.96
N ARG A 307 22.20 -1.69 5.52
CA ARG A 307 21.11 -0.73 5.26
C ARG A 307 19.98 -0.85 6.28
N SER A 308 20.13 -1.70 7.30
CA SER A 308 19.08 -2.03 8.27
C SER A 308 17.75 -2.44 7.60
N ALA A 309 17.79 -3.20 6.51
CA ALA A 309 16.58 -3.61 5.80
C ALA A 309 15.88 -4.79 6.49
N TYR A 310 14.55 -4.80 6.48
CA TYR A 310 13.72 -5.88 7.03
C TYR A 310 12.60 -6.26 6.07
N TRP A 311 12.25 -7.54 6.02
CA TRP A 311 11.02 -7.98 5.35
C TRP A 311 9.81 -7.46 6.09
N ASN A 312 8.78 -7.05 5.35
CA ASN A 312 7.45 -6.85 5.90
C ASN A 312 6.63 -8.14 5.68
N ASN A 313 6.39 -8.88 6.77
CA ASN A 313 5.61 -10.13 6.74
C ASN A 313 4.10 -9.88 6.83
N GLU A 314 3.72 -8.63 7.08
CA GLU A 314 2.34 -8.15 7.11
C GLU A 314 1.90 -7.61 5.74
N SER A 315 2.43 -8.11 4.63
CA SER A 315 2.00 -7.75 3.28
C SER A 315 2.22 -8.93 2.34
N THR A 316 1.87 -8.77 1.07
CA THR A 316 2.11 -9.80 0.04
C THR A 316 3.53 -10.37 0.17
N PRO A 317 3.70 -11.72 0.20
CA PRO A 317 5.01 -12.34 0.36
C PRO A 317 5.97 -12.01 -0.78
N LEU A 318 7.24 -12.40 -0.61
CA LEU A 318 8.23 -12.31 -1.69
C LEU A 318 7.78 -13.20 -2.85
N GLN A 319 7.64 -12.61 -4.03
CA GLN A 319 7.30 -13.32 -5.26
C GLN A 319 8.51 -13.35 -6.19
N LEU A 320 8.75 -14.48 -6.87
CA LEU A 320 9.75 -14.62 -7.93
C LEU A 320 9.04 -15.03 -9.22
N TRP A 321 9.11 -14.15 -10.22
CA TRP A 321 8.62 -14.41 -11.57
C TRP A 321 9.77 -14.76 -12.50
N THR A 322 9.59 -15.76 -13.34
CA THR A 322 10.53 -16.15 -14.39
C THR A 322 9.88 -16.04 -15.77
N SER A 323 10.53 -15.32 -16.68
CA SER A 323 10.08 -15.17 -18.06
C SER A 323 10.78 -16.19 -18.95
N ALA A 324 10.19 -17.38 -19.08
CA ALA A 324 10.75 -18.45 -19.92
C ALA A 324 10.79 -18.03 -21.40
N PRO A 325 11.97 -18.04 -22.07
CA PRO A 325 12.06 -17.81 -23.50
C PRO A 325 11.34 -18.90 -24.30
N GLU A 326 11.07 -18.64 -25.58
CA GLU A 326 10.45 -19.62 -26.47
C GLU A 326 11.24 -20.94 -26.50
N GLY A 327 10.53 -22.06 -26.30
CA GLY A 327 11.11 -23.41 -26.28
C GLY A 327 11.71 -23.84 -24.94
N TRP A 328 11.81 -22.95 -23.94
CA TRP A 328 12.21 -23.30 -22.59
C TRP A 328 11.03 -23.86 -21.80
N THR A 329 11.32 -24.65 -20.77
CA THR A 329 10.32 -25.09 -19.79
C THR A 329 10.77 -24.70 -18.41
N VAL A 330 9.93 -23.99 -17.67
CA VAL A 330 10.08 -23.73 -16.24
C VAL A 330 8.91 -24.39 -15.54
N ASP A 331 9.17 -25.12 -14.46
CA ASP A 331 8.13 -25.85 -13.72
C ASP A 331 7.11 -24.93 -13.04
N THR A 332 7.59 -23.82 -12.45
CA THR A 332 6.78 -22.85 -11.71
C THR A 332 7.14 -21.42 -12.10
N PRO A 333 6.38 -20.77 -13.00
CA PRO A 333 6.69 -19.43 -13.49
C PRO A 333 6.61 -18.33 -12.42
N LEU A 334 5.77 -18.55 -11.41
CA LEU A 334 5.56 -17.65 -10.27
C LEU A 334 5.66 -18.45 -8.98
N MET A 335 6.67 -18.12 -8.18
CA MET A 335 6.85 -18.70 -6.84
C MET A 335 6.60 -17.64 -5.78
N GLU A 336 6.13 -18.07 -4.62
CA GLU A 336 6.00 -17.22 -3.43
C GLU A 336 6.79 -17.84 -2.28
N ALA A 337 7.50 -17.00 -1.53
CA ALA A 337 8.17 -17.45 -0.31
C ALA A 337 7.18 -17.47 0.86
N GLU A 338 7.35 -18.44 1.76
CA GLU A 338 6.63 -18.45 3.03
C GLU A 338 6.91 -17.15 3.81
N PRO A 339 5.89 -16.53 4.42
CA PRO A 339 6.07 -15.38 5.30
C PRO A 339 6.97 -15.74 6.49
N GLY A 340 7.75 -14.76 6.93
CA GLY A 340 8.57 -14.87 8.13
C GLY A 340 7.76 -14.95 9.42
N VAL A 341 8.43 -15.32 10.51
CA VAL A 341 7.83 -15.26 11.85
C VAL A 341 7.84 -13.81 12.36
N GLY A 342 6.68 -13.33 12.82
CA GLY A 342 6.49 -11.97 13.32
C GLY A 342 6.20 -10.95 12.21
N ALA A 343 5.93 -9.70 12.58
CA ALA A 343 5.56 -8.65 11.62
C ALA A 343 6.71 -8.24 10.68
N GLU A 344 7.94 -8.28 11.19
CA GLU A 344 9.17 -7.97 10.46
C GLU A 344 10.23 -9.04 10.72
N SER A 345 11.06 -9.33 9.73
CA SER A 345 12.17 -10.28 9.87
C SER A 345 13.38 -9.91 9.01
N SER A 346 14.56 -10.42 9.37
CA SER A 346 15.82 -10.25 8.61
C SER A 346 16.34 -11.57 8.03
N GLU A 347 15.48 -12.60 8.01
CA GLU A 347 15.88 -13.93 7.58
C GLU A 347 16.23 -13.99 6.08
N THR A 348 17.03 -14.99 5.72
CA THR A 348 17.29 -15.26 4.30
C THR A 348 16.13 -16.07 3.75
N ARG A 349 15.49 -15.57 2.69
CA ARG A 349 14.44 -16.30 1.97
C ARG A 349 15.07 -17.03 0.79
N HIS A 350 14.64 -18.27 0.58
CA HIS A 350 15.16 -19.14 -0.48
C HIS A 350 13.99 -19.63 -1.31
N LEU A 351 14.11 -19.46 -2.62
CA LEU A 351 13.21 -20.03 -3.63
C LEU A 351 14.05 -20.85 -4.61
N ASP A 352 13.50 -21.95 -5.11
CA ASP A 352 14.12 -22.69 -6.19
C ASP A 352 13.11 -23.28 -7.16
N PHE A 353 13.58 -23.49 -8.39
CA PHE A 353 12.78 -24.00 -9.49
C PHE A 353 13.64 -24.78 -10.47
N GLU A 354 12.99 -25.62 -11.27
CA GLU A 354 13.64 -26.34 -12.35
C GLU A 354 13.42 -25.65 -13.71
N VAL A 355 14.50 -25.56 -14.48
CA VAL A 355 14.48 -25.05 -15.85
C VAL A 355 15.06 -26.07 -16.81
N ARG A 356 14.36 -26.33 -17.90
CA ARG A 356 14.84 -27.14 -19.02
C ARG A 356 15.15 -26.26 -20.20
N ILE A 357 16.37 -26.42 -20.71
CA ILE A 357 16.94 -25.59 -21.75
C ILE A 357 16.79 -26.33 -23.09
N PRO A 358 16.45 -25.64 -24.20
CA PRO A 358 16.38 -26.26 -25.51
C PRO A 358 17.69 -26.96 -25.90
N PRO A 359 17.63 -28.12 -26.57
CA PRO A 359 18.83 -28.83 -27.05
C PRO A 359 19.67 -28.02 -28.05
N SER A 360 19.10 -27.00 -28.68
CA SER A 360 19.77 -26.13 -29.66
C SER A 360 20.60 -25.00 -29.00
N THR A 361 20.49 -24.80 -27.69
CA THR A 361 21.19 -23.72 -26.99
C THR A 361 22.66 -24.06 -26.78
N SER A 362 23.54 -23.06 -26.94
CA SER A 362 25.00 -23.20 -26.75
C SER A 362 25.59 -21.95 -26.10
N GLY A 363 26.77 -22.05 -25.49
CA GLY A 363 27.40 -20.93 -24.78
C GLY A 363 26.78 -20.71 -23.39
N THR A 364 26.49 -19.46 -23.04
CA THR A 364 25.81 -19.11 -21.78
C THR A 364 24.37 -18.72 -22.11
N ALA A 365 23.43 -19.52 -21.63
CA ALA A 365 22.02 -19.25 -21.75
C ALA A 365 21.58 -18.23 -20.70
N ARG A 366 20.58 -17.39 -21.01
CA ARG A 366 20.08 -16.36 -20.09
C ARG A 366 18.58 -16.53 -19.87
N LEU A 367 18.18 -16.52 -18.62
CA LEU A 367 16.79 -16.52 -18.18
C LEU A 367 16.54 -15.23 -17.40
N ASP A 368 15.62 -14.41 -17.89
CA ASP A 368 15.21 -13.20 -17.20
C ASP A 368 14.18 -13.55 -16.12
N ALA A 369 14.41 -13.01 -14.93
CA ALA A 369 13.54 -13.16 -13.79
C ALA A 369 13.43 -11.83 -13.05
N PHE A 370 12.41 -11.67 -12.23
CA PHE A 370 12.37 -10.56 -11.28
C PHE A 370 11.68 -11.00 -10.00
N ALA A 371 12.08 -10.37 -8.91
CA ALA A 371 11.43 -10.53 -7.61
C ALA A 371 10.62 -9.29 -7.26
N LEU A 372 9.44 -9.49 -6.68
CA LEU A 372 8.62 -8.45 -6.08
C LEU A 372 8.54 -8.69 -4.57
N TYR A 373 8.74 -7.64 -3.78
CA TYR A 373 8.77 -7.80 -2.32
C TYR A 373 8.44 -6.51 -1.57
N ASN A 374 7.95 -6.69 -0.34
CA ASN A 374 7.77 -5.63 0.63
C ASN A 374 8.96 -5.60 1.61
N VAL A 375 9.64 -4.45 1.69
CA VAL A 375 10.85 -4.24 2.52
C VAL A 375 10.80 -2.90 3.24
N CYS A 376 11.26 -2.84 4.49
CA CYS A 376 11.30 -1.62 5.29
C CYS A 376 12.74 -1.12 5.47
N GLU A 377 12.95 0.21 5.44
CA GLU A 377 14.29 0.84 5.48
C GLU A 377 14.94 0.84 6.88
N GLN A 378 14.24 0.31 7.89
CA GLN A 378 14.65 0.07 9.28
C GLN A 378 13.49 -0.65 9.99
N ALA A 379 13.74 -1.22 11.17
CA ALA A 379 12.67 -1.83 11.97
C ALA A 379 11.62 -0.77 12.35
N GLY A 380 10.35 -1.01 12.02
CA GLY A 380 9.27 -0.03 12.18
C GLY A 380 9.37 1.20 11.27
N GLY A 381 10.23 1.16 10.24
CA GLY A 381 10.41 2.23 9.27
C GLY A 381 9.38 2.25 8.14
N THR A 382 9.59 3.15 7.18
CA THR A 382 8.79 3.17 5.95
C THR A 382 9.01 1.88 5.16
N CYS A 383 7.92 1.18 4.85
CA CYS A 383 7.96 -0.02 4.03
C CYS A 383 7.61 0.31 2.57
N LEU A 384 8.34 -0.29 1.66
CA LEU A 384 8.27 -0.07 0.22
C LEU A 384 7.94 -1.41 -0.47
N PHE A 385 7.19 -1.33 -1.57
CA PHE A 385 7.02 -2.45 -2.48
C PHE A 385 7.94 -2.24 -3.69
N LEU A 386 8.91 -3.12 -3.85
CA LEU A 386 9.99 -2.96 -4.80
C LEU A 386 10.15 -4.17 -5.70
N ARG A 387 10.73 -3.91 -6.87
CA ARG A 387 11.12 -4.89 -7.87
C ARG A 387 12.65 -5.04 -7.89
N LYS A 388 13.12 -6.28 -7.99
CA LYS A 388 14.52 -6.59 -8.30
C LYS A 388 14.60 -7.43 -9.55
N ASP A 389 15.17 -6.85 -10.59
CA ASP A 389 15.47 -7.58 -11.83
C ASP A 389 16.68 -8.50 -11.61
N LEU A 390 16.57 -9.72 -12.12
CA LEU A 390 17.57 -10.78 -12.04
C LEU A 390 17.82 -11.32 -13.45
N THR A 391 19.09 -11.51 -13.79
CA THR A 391 19.47 -12.25 -15.00
C THR A 391 20.19 -13.52 -14.55
N ILE A 392 19.59 -14.66 -14.82
CA ILE A 392 20.12 -15.97 -14.46
C ILE A 392 20.94 -16.48 -15.64
N GLU A 393 22.26 -16.55 -15.44
CA GLU A 393 23.17 -17.08 -16.44
C GLU A 393 23.38 -18.58 -16.22
N ILE A 394 23.11 -19.38 -17.26
CA ILE A 394 23.21 -20.84 -17.23
C ILE A 394 24.24 -21.29 -18.27
N PRO A 395 25.47 -21.63 -17.83
CA PRO A 395 26.50 -22.11 -18.72
C PRO A 395 26.13 -23.46 -19.35
N ILE A 396 26.17 -23.55 -20.67
CA ILE A 396 25.89 -24.77 -21.44
C ILE A 396 27.20 -25.43 -21.87
N GLY A 397 27.37 -26.69 -21.52
CA GLY A 397 28.51 -27.49 -21.94
C GLY A 397 28.61 -28.82 -21.20
N SER A 398 29.45 -29.71 -21.69
CA SER A 398 29.84 -30.90 -20.94
C SER A 398 30.79 -30.52 -19.80
N GLU A 399 30.67 -31.19 -18.65
CA GLU A 399 31.77 -31.22 -17.67
C GLU A 399 33.00 -31.81 -18.39
N GLY A 400 34.00 -30.96 -18.63
CA GLY A 400 35.29 -31.40 -19.13
C GLY A 400 36.12 -31.94 -17.96
N ARG A 401 36.29 -33.27 -17.96
CA ARG A 401 37.27 -34.11 -17.23
C ARG A 401 37.84 -33.64 -15.90
#